data_AF-A0A2E8CV23-F1
#
_entry.id   AF-A0A2E8CV23-F1
#
_cell.length_a   1.000
_cell.length_b   1.000
_cell.length_c   1.000
_cell.angle_alpha   90.00
_cell.angle_beta   90.00
_cell.angle_gamma   90.00
#
_symmetry.space_group_name_H-M   'P 1'
#
loop_
_entity.id
_entity.type
_entity.pdbx_description
1 polymer ?
#
loop_
_entity_poly.entity_id
_entity_poly.type
_entity_poly.pdbx_seq_one_letter_code
_entity_poly.pdbx_strand_id
1 'polypeptide(L)'
;MTGFLGEVAFENTFKQFDYVGDKSFTHDYEYKGLKVDVKAKGCNTPPKLDYNASVVRTKFSKFEADIYFFMRVHKGLRKVWLCGWTPKKTIIHKKRFDKRGSLDKDGFRFKADGYNIEIRKTRRPDAFESLFLRR
;
A
#
# COMPACT_ATOMS: atom_id res chain seq x y z
N MET A 1 -1.02 -6.01 -14.13
CA MET A 1 0.37 -6.52 -14.01
C MET A 1 1.10 -5.96 -12.80
N THR A 2 1.23 -4.63 -12.63
CA THR A 2 1.92 -4.05 -11.45
C THR A 2 1.35 -4.49 -10.10
N GLY A 3 0.02 -4.57 -9.96
CA GLY A 3 -0.66 -5.07 -8.75
C GLY A 3 -0.20 -6.48 -8.38
N PHE A 4 -0.46 -7.44 -9.28
CA PHE A 4 -0.03 -8.83 -9.14
C PHE A 4 1.45 -9.02 -8.80
N LEU A 5 2.36 -8.26 -9.40
CA LEU A 5 3.80 -8.35 -9.04
C LEU A 5 4.08 -7.87 -7.61
N GLY A 6 3.33 -6.88 -7.13
CA GLY A 6 3.39 -6.45 -5.74
C GLY A 6 2.85 -7.52 -4.79
N GLU A 7 1.74 -8.17 -5.15
CA GLU A 7 1.13 -9.27 -4.39
C GLU A 7 2.07 -10.48 -4.32
N VAL A 8 2.62 -10.95 -5.43
CA VAL A 8 3.58 -12.06 -5.47
C VAL A 8 4.84 -11.74 -4.64
N ALA A 9 5.34 -10.51 -4.69
CA ALA A 9 6.47 -10.10 -3.87
C ALA A 9 6.11 -10.07 -2.37
N PHE A 10 4.87 -9.67 -2.04
CA PHE A 10 4.36 -9.68 -0.67
C PHE A 10 4.27 -11.11 -0.12
N GLU A 11 3.63 -12.03 -0.84
CA GLU A 11 3.47 -13.43 -0.44
C GLU A 11 4.81 -14.14 -0.25
N ASN A 12 5.78 -13.89 -1.14
CA ASN A 12 7.14 -14.42 -0.99
C ASN A 12 7.88 -13.90 0.25
N THR A 13 7.53 -12.70 0.71
CA THR A 13 8.14 -12.07 1.89
C THR A 13 7.42 -12.49 3.17
N PHE A 14 6.10 -12.57 3.15
CA PHE A 14 5.26 -12.83 4.32
C PHE A 14 4.36 -14.04 4.08
N LYS A 15 4.91 -15.23 4.32
CA LYS A 15 4.23 -16.51 4.09
C LYS A 15 3.07 -16.80 5.05
N GLN A 16 2.97 -16.03 6.13
CA GLN A 16 1.95 -16.19 7.16
C GLN A 16 0.58 -15.58 6.78
N PHE A 17 0.48 -14.86 5.67
CA PHE A 17 -0.77 -14.24 5.22
C PHE A 17 -1.51 -15.17 4.28
N ASP A 18 -2.81 -15.34 4.51
CA ASP A 18 -3.68 -16.16 3.68
C ASP A 18 -4.19 -15.34 2.49
N TYR A 19 -3.92 -15.79 1.26
CA TYR A 19 -4.43 -15.13 0.07
C TYR A 19 -5.93 -15.38 -0.10
N VAL A 20 -6.70 -14.31 -0.30
CA VAL A 20 -8.16 -14.35 -0.51
C VAL A 20 -8.64 -13.47 -1.66
N GLY A 21 -7.71 -12.87 -2.42
CA GLY A 21 -8.01 -11.95 -3.52
C GLY A 21 -8.80 -12.56 -4.68
N ASP A 22 -8.89 -13.90 -4.76
CA ASP A 22 -9.75 -14.62 -5.71
C ASP A 22 -11.24 -14.53 -5.34
N LYS A 23 -11.56 -14.37 -4.06
CA LYS A 23 -12.93 -14.32 -3.49
C LYS A 23 -13.30 -12.95 -2.97
N SER A 24 -12.33 -12.07 -2.74
CA SER A 24 -12.51 -10.75 -2.16
C SER A 24 -12.14 -9.64 -3.15
N PHE A 25 -13.04 -8.69 -3.35
CA PHE A 25 -12.77 -7.49 -4.16
C PHE A 25 -12.23 -6.31 -3.34
N THR A 26 -12.01 -6.51 -2.04
CA THR A 26 -11.81 -5.43 -1.07
C THR A 26 -10.43 -5.42 -0.42
N HIS A 27 -9.78 -6.57 -0.40
CA HIS A 27 -8.47 -6.83 0.19
C HIS A 27 -7.88 -8.10 -0.44
N ASP A 28 -6.56 -8.22 -0.42
CA ASP A 28 -5.86 -9.30 -1.11
C ASP A 28 -5.55 -10.47 -0.16
N TYR A 29 -5.32 -10.17 1.13
CA TYR A 29 -4.90 -11.14 2.14
C TYR A 29 -5.65 -10.98 3.46
N GLU A 30 -5.72 -12.06 4.23
CA GLU A 30 -6.14 -12.06 5.62
C GLU A 30 -5.01 -12.57 6.53
N TYR A 31 -4.92 -12.02 7.75
CA TYR A 31 -3.99 -12.53 8.76
C TYR A 31 -4.53 -12.26 10.16
N LYS A 32 -4.73 -13.32 10.96
CA LYS A 32 -5.26 -13.23 12.34
C LYS A 32 -6.54 -12.38 12.43
N GLY A 33 -7.44 -12.50 11.45
CA GLY A 33 -8.69 -11.76 11.36
C GLY A 33 -8.58 -10.31 10.87
N LEU A 34 -7.38 -9.87 10.44
CA LEU A 34 -7.16 -8.55 9.86
C LEU A 34 -7.18 -8.63 8.33
N LYS A 35 -7.87 -7.68 7.69
CA LYS A 35 -7.90 -7.55 6.23
C LYS A 35 -6.74 -6.71 5.74
N VAL A 36 -5.98 -7.24 4.79
CA VAL A 36 -4.72 -6.66 4.32
C VAL A 36 -4.77 -6.47 2.80
N ASP A 37 -4.36 -5.28 2.36
CA ASP A 37 -4.42 -4.86 0.97
C ASP A 37 -3.06 -4.34 0.50
N VAL A 38 -2.58 -4.86 -0.64
CA VAL A 38 -1.25 -4.60 -1.17
C VAL A 38 -1.34 -3.61 -2.32
N LYS A 39 -0.86 -2.38 -2.09
CA LYS A 39 -0.85 -1.32 -3.10
C LYS A 39 0.49 -1.21 -3.79
N ALA A 40 0.51 -1.49 -5.09
CA ALA A 40 1.71 -1.41 -5.91
C ALA A 40 1.68 -0.23 -6.89
N LYS A 41 2.79 0.51 -6.97
CA LYS A 41 3.00 1.62 -7.92
C LYS A 41 4.17 1.35 -8.85
N GLY A 42 3.95 1.47 -10.16
CA GLY A 42 5.00 1.31 -11.16
C GLY A 42 5.94 2.50 -11.22
N CYS A 43 7.26 2.27 -11.21
CA CYS A 43 8.28 3.33 -11.21
C CYS A 43 9.57 2.93 -11.94
N ASN A 44 10.40 3.92 -12.27
CA ASN A 44 11.75 3.71 -12.84
C ASN A 44 12.87 3.89 -11.80
N THR A 45 12.53 4.36 -10.60
CA THR A 45 13.49 4.73 -9.57
C THR A 45 13.19 4.01 -8.25
N PRO A 46 14.22 3.74 -7.42
CA PRO A 46 14.05 3.25 -6.06
C PRO A 46 13.13 4.16 -5.22
N PRO A 47 12.53 3.65 -4.14
CA PRO A 47 11.76 4.48 -3.22
C PRO A 47 12.67 5.54 -2.56
N LYS A 48 12.12 6.74 -2.37
CA LYS A 48 12.67 7.76 -1.48
C LYS A 48 11.67 8.04 -0.37
N LEU A 49 12.17 8.49 0.77
CA LEU A 49 11.39 8.71 1.99
C LEU A 49 10.31 9.80 1.87
N ASP A 50 10.55 10.79 1.01
CA ASP A 50 9.65 11.89 0.66
C ASP A 50 8.59 11.50 -0.38
N TYR A 51 8.74 10.36 -1.07
CA TYR A 51 7.75 9.94 -2.05
C TYR A 51 6.42 9.53 -1.41
N ASN A 52 5.33 9.84 -2.10
CA ASN A 52 3.99 9.44 -1.70
C ASN A 52 3.64 8.00 -2.14
N ALA A 53 3.23 7.21 -1.16
CA ALA A 53 2.47 5.99 -1.33
C ALA A 53 0.97 6.32 -1.30
N SER A 54 0.19 5.69 -2.17
CA SER A 54 -1.19 6.11 -2.44
C SER A 54 -2.14 4.93 -2.32
N VAL A 55 -3.29 5.15 -1.69
CA VAL A 55 -4.44 4.25 -1.78
C VAL A 55 -5.52 4.96 -2.58
N VAL A 56 -5.67 4.54 -3.84
CA VAL A 56 -6.61 5.15 -4.77
C VAL A 56 -8.01 4.65 -4.48
N ARG A 57 -8.97 5.58 -4.43
CA ARG A 57 -10.39 5.25 -4.36
C ARG A 57 -10.89 4.95 -5.77
N THR A 58 -11.36 3.73 -5.99
CA THR A 58 -11.99 3.34 -7.26
C THR A 58 -13.38 2.77 -6.98
N LYS A 59 -14.15 2.44 -8.02
CA LYS A 59 -15.44 1.76 -7.85
C LYS A 59 -15.31 0.42 -7.10
N PHE A 60 -14.14 -0.22 -7.23
CA PHE A 60 -13.81 -1.52 -6.63
C PHE A 60 -12.99 -1.37 -5.34
N SER A 61 -12.08 -0.39 -5.30
CA SER A 61 -11.26 -0.08 -4.12
C SER A 61 -12.01 0.89 -3.20
N LYS A 62 -12.80 0.31 -2.29
CA LYS A 62 -13.63 1.04 -1.30
C LYS A 62 -12.90 1.40 -0.01
N PHE A 63 -11.59 1.16 0.08
CA PHE A 63 -10.80 1.48 1.27
C PHE A 63 -11.28 0.73 2.52
N GLU A 64 -11.56 -0.57 2.36
CA GLU A 64 -12.18 -1.41 3.38
C GLU A 64 -11.18 -2.21 4.22
N ALA A 65 -9.97 -2.46 3.70
CA ALA A 65 -8.92 -3.16 4.44
C ALA A 65 -8.50 -2.42 5.72
N ASP A 66 -8.10 -3.18 6.72
CA ASP A 66 -7.60 -2.68 8.00
C ASP A 66 -6.16 -2.17 7.88
N ILE A 67 -5.38 -2.82 7.03
CA ILE A 67 -3.95 -2.58 6.85
C ILE A 67 -3.61 -2.48 5.37
N TYR A 68 -2.77 -1.51 5.03
CA TYR A 68 -2.26 -1.32 3.68
C TYR A 68 -0.74 -1.48 3.66
N PHE A 69 -0.25 -2.34 2.76
CA PHE A 69 1.16 -2.44 2.43
C PHE A 69 1.44 -1.70 1.12
N PHE A 70 2.60 -1.06 1.04
CA PHE A 70 2.98 -0.25 -0.11
C PHE A 70 4.19 -0.82 -0.81
N MET A 71 4.02 -1.12 -2.08
CA MET A 71 5.04 -1.66 -2.96
C MET A 71 5.35 -0.68 -4.10
N ARG A 72 6.60 -0.72 -4.57
CA ARG A 72 7.00 -0.08 -5.81
C ARG A 72 7.59 -1.12 -6.75
N VAL A 73 7.07 -1.19 -7.97
CA VAL A 73 7.50 -2.17 -8.97
C VAL A 73 8.29 -1.44 -10.05
N HIS A 74 9.52 -1.86 -10.29
CA HIS A 74 10.33 -1.32 -11.36
C HIS A 74 9.66 -1.62 -12.71
N LYS A 75 9.51 -0.64 -13.62
CA LYS A 75 8.81 -0.84 -14.91
C LYS A 75 9.45 -1.90 -15.80
N GLY A 76 10.77 -2.06 -15.71
CA GLY A 76 11.50 -3.16 -16.36
C GLY A 76 11.34 -4.53 -15.68
N LEU A 77 10.42 -4.66 -14.70
CA LEU A 77 10.07 -5.89 -13.99
C LEU A 77 11.22 -6.58 -13.25
N ARG A 78 12.28 -5.83 -12.94
CA ARG A 78 13.54 -6.34 -12.37
C ARG A 78 13.54 -6.41 -10.85
N LYS A 79 12.75 -5.56 -10.22
CA LYS A 79 12.77 -5.30 -8.76
C LYS A 79 11.38 -4.89 -8.29
N VAL A 80 11.03 -5.34 -7.08
CA VAL A 80 9.91 -4.83 -6.28
C VAL A 80 10.48 -4.36 -4.95
N TRP A 81 10.12 -3.16 -4.52
CA TRP A 81 10.52 -2.60 -3.23
C TRP A 81 9.32 -2.52 -2.29
N LEU A 82 9.48 -3.09 -1.11
CA LEU A 82 8.55 -2.89 0.00
C LEU A 82 8.87 -1.56 0.69
N CYS A 83 7.94 -0.60 0.56
CA CYS A 83 8.13 0.77 1.04
C CYS A 83 7.74 0.94 2.51
N GLY A 84 6.86 0.07 3.02
CA GLY A 84 6.32 0.15 4.36
C GLY A 84 4.84 -0.16 4.39
N TRP A 85 4.24 -0.02 5.58
CA TRP A 85 2.83 -0.35 5.81
C TRP A 85 2.16 0.63 6.78
N THR A 86 0.84 0.66 6.80
CA THR A 86 0.11 1.49 7.76
C THR A 86 -1.31 0.98 8.02
N PRO A 87 -1.84 1.12 9.25
CA PRO A 87 -3.26 0.91 9.51
C PRO A 87 -4.12 1.98 8.81
N LYS A 88 -5.30 1.57 8.34
CA LYS A 88 -6.34 2.45 7.78
C LYS A 88 -6.60 3.69 8.64
N LYS A 89 -6.74 3.50 9.96
CA LYS A 89 -6.99 4.58 10.92
C LYS A 89 -5.93 5.69 10.85
N THR A 90 -4.67 5.34 10.65
CA THR A 90 -3.56 6.30 10.54
C THR A 90 -3.64 7.15 9.25
N ILE A 91 -4.17 6.58 8.17
CA ILE A 91 -4.38 7.30 6.92
C ILE A 91 -5.53 8.30 7.07
N ILE A 92 -6.69 7.85 7.59
CA ILE A 92 -7.90 8.66 7.71
C ILE A 92 -7.69 9.83 8.68
N HIS A 93 -7.12 9.57 9.86
CA HIS A 93 -6.99 10.57 10.92
C HIS A 93 -6.13 11.77 10.49
N LYS A 94 -5.22 11.60 9.55
CA LYS A 94 -4.29 12.65 9.11
C LYS A 94 -4.81 13.51 7.95
N LYS A 95 -6.11 13.44 7.61
CA LYS A 95 -6.76 14.19 6.50
C LYS A 95 -5.94 14.14 5.19
N ARG A 96 -5.38 12.98 4.90
CA ARG A 96 -4.48 12.72 3.75
C ARG A 96 -5.21 12.51 2.42
N PHE A 97 -6.42 13.02 2.31
CA PHE A 97 -7.27 12.77 1.16
C PHE A 97 -7.05 13.86 0.12
N ASP A 98 -6.61 13.45 -1.06
CA ASP A 98 -6.43 14.34 -2.20
C ASP A 98 -7.47 14.03 -3.27
N LYS A 99 -8.07 15.09 -3.81
CA LYS A 99 -9.04 14.98 -4.90
C LYS A 99 -8.32 14.89 -6.24
N ARG A 100 -8.90 14.16 -7.18
CA ARG A 100 -8.46 14.14 -8.56
C ARG A 100 -8.34 15.58 -9.09
N GLY A 101 -7.18 15.88 -9.65
CA GLY A 101 -6.88 17.17 -10.24
C GLY A 101 -6.24 18.18 -9.28
N SER A 102 -6.18 17.93 -7.97
CA SER A 102 -5.40 18.76 -7.05
C SER A 102 -3.90 18.57 -7.30
N LEU A 103 -3.12 19.58 -6.91
CA LEU A 103 -1.66 19.55 -6.96
C LEU A 103 -1.12 19.22 -5.57
N ASP A 104 -0.11 18.35 -5.54
CA ASP A 104 0.75 18.18 -4.37
C ASP A 104 1.73 19.36 -4.23
N LYS A 105 2.44 19.43 -3.11
CA LYS A 105 3.44 20.46 -2.81
C LYS A 105 4.54 20.57 -3.87
N ASP A 106 4.83 19.46 -4.55
CA ASP A 106 5.84 19.37 -5.60
C ASP A 106 5.26 19.63 -7.02
N GLY A 107 4.02 20.11 -7.13
CA GLY A 107 3.35 20.37 -8.41
C GLY A 107 2.84 19.11 -9.11
N PHE A 108 2.86 17.95 -8.45
CA PHE A 108 2.32 16.72 -9.01
C PHE A 108 0.79 16.74 -9.01
N ARG A 109 0.17 16.55 -10.18
CA ARG A 109 -1.29 16.50 -10.30
C ARG A 109 -1.84 15.10 -10.02
N PHE A 110 -2.70 14.98 -9.01
CA PHE A 110 -3.34 13.72 -8.67
C PHE A 110 -4.29 13.26 -9.80
N LYS A 111 -4.10 12.03 -10.27
CA LYS A 111 -4.89 11.46 -11.38
C LYS A 111 -6.22 10.84 -10.93
N ALA A 112 -6.37 10.59 -9.65
CA ALA A 112 -7.55 9.97 -9.05
C ALA A 112 -7.69 10.43 -7.59
N ASP A 113 -8.91 10.35 -7.08
CA ASP A 113 -9.19 10.54 -5.67
C ASP A 113 -8.49 9.46 -4.84
N GLY A 114 -7.89 9.83 -3.72
CA GLY A 114 -7.24 8.83 -2.90
C GLY A 114 -6.57 9.41 -1.68
N TYR A 115 -6.03 8.51 -0.87
CA TYR A 115 -5.25 8.87 0.28
C TYR A 115 -3.76 8.77 -0.03
N ASN A 116 -2.98 9.79 0.33
CA ASN A 116 -1.55 9.83 0.09
C ASN A 116 -0.75 9.94 1.39
N ILE A 117 0.29 9.13 1.52
CA ILE A 117 1.18 9.10 2.68
C ILE A 117 2.61 9.04 2.20
N GLU A 118 3.44 9.99 2.64
CA GLU A 118 4.88 9.93 2.42
C GLU A 118 5.45 8.65 3.06
N ILE A 119 6.37 7.98 2.35
CA ILE A 119 6.97 6.72 2.79
C ILE A 119 7.57 6.84 4.20
N ARG A 120 8.22 7.96 4.55
CA ARG A 120 8.76 8.20 5.91
C ARG A 120 7.72 8.19 7.03
N LYS A 121 6.44 8.39 6.70
CA LYS A 121 5.33 8.37 7.68
C LYS A 121 4.64 7.01 7.74
N THR A 122 5.06 6.04 6.93
CA THR A 122 4.66 4.63 7.04
C THR A 122 5.47 3.94 8.13
N ARG A 123 5.00 2.79 8.59
CA ARG A 123 5.74 1.93 9.52
C ARG A 123 6.77 1.11 8.72
N ARG A 124 7.90 0.83 9.36
CA ARG A 124 8.96 0.01 8.78
C ARG A 124 8.43 -1.39 8.43
N PRO A 125 8.86 -1.98 7.30
CA PRO A 125 8.45 -3.32 6.88
C PRO A 125 8.63 -4.39 7.96
N ASP A 126 9.81 -4.44 8.56
CA ASP A 126 10.23 -5.39 9.62
C ASP A 126 9.44 -5.22 10.92
N ALA A 127 8.91 -4.02 11.18
CA ALA A 127 8.15 -3.75 12.40
C ALA A 127 6.76 -4.41 12.40
N PHE A 128 6.29 -4.97 11.28
CA PHE A 128 4.98 -5.62 11.25
C PHE A 128 4.93 -6.84 12.16
N GLU A 129 5.95 -7.70 12.13
CA GLU A 129 6.00 -8.90 12.97
C GLU A 129 6.03 -8.56 14.46
N SER A 130 6.73 -7.49 14.81
CA SER A 130 6.80 -6.98 16.20
C SER A 130 5.46 -6.55 16.77
N LEU A 131 4.47 -6.25 15.91
CA LEU A 131 3.11 -5.91 16.35
C LEU A 131 2.38 -7.11 16.97
N PHE A 132 2.79 -8.33 16.61
CA PHE A 132 2.17 -9.58 17.04
C PHE A 132 2.97 -10.32 18.09
N LEU A 133 4.27 -10.01 18.27
CA LEU A 133 5.07 -10.51 19.40
C LEU A 133 4.72 -9.83 20.73
N ARG A 134 3.90 -8.77 20.70
CA ARG A 134 3.49 -7.99 21.89
C ARG A 134 2.05 -8.25 22.33
N ARG A 135 1.43 -9.31 21.82
CA ARG A 135 0.13 -9.83 22.26
C ARG A 135 0.30 -11.28 22.68
#